data_AF-A0A6N0NXY4-F1
#
_entry.id   AF-A0A6N0NXY4-F1
#
_cell.length_a   1.000
_cell.length_b   1.000
_cell.length_c   1.000
_cell.angle_alpha   90.00
_cell.angle_beta   90.00
_cell.angle_gamma   90.00
#
_symmetry.space_group_name_H-M   'P 1'
#
loop_
_entity.id
_entity.type
_entity.pdbx_description
1 polymer ?
#
loop_
_entity_poly.entity_id
_entity_poly.type
_entity_poly.pdbx_seq_one_letter_code
_entity_poly.pdbx_strand_id
1 'polypeptide(L)'
;MGICKTFDPYPKSSREEFFDNEEVLDNVEKLLEGKFWPLIIGPKRTGKTSILKIVSKELNGVYVDATGINSLRTLANELVDSLSFRVLVDLRILKVEVTKRPVKGLQTILSKLGGWIILIDEVQNIVSPWFISFLSSAYGSLCTCC
;
A
#
# COMPACT_ATOMS: atom_id res chain seq x y z
N MET A 1 -26.33 1.41 23.61
CA MET A 1 -25.18 0.87 24.38
C MET A 1 -23.91 1.31 23.66
N GLY A 2 -23.27 2.39 24.11
CA GLY A 2 -22.07 2.92 23.45
C GLY A 2 -20.86 2.07 23.81
N ILE A 3 -20.44 1.21 22.89
CA ILE A 3 -19.22 0.42 23.06
C ILE A 3 -18.06 1.39 22.84
N CYS A 4 -17.24 1.63 23.87
CA CYS A 4 -16.07 2.49 23.75
C CYS A 4 -15.03 1.81 22.83
N LYS A 5 -15.05 2.16 21.55
CA LYS A 5 -14.14 1.60 20.52
C LYS A 5 -12.67 1.99 20.71
N THR A 6 -12.40 2.98 21.57
CA THR A 6 -11.03 3.41 21.89
C THR A 6 -10.20 2.28 22.51
N PHE A 7 -10.79 1.47 23.39
CA PHE A 7 -10.09 0.35 24.07
C PHE A 7 -10.14 -1.00 23.32
N ASP A 8 -10.30 -0.97 22.00
CA ASP A 8 -10.14 -2.17 21.15
C ASP A 8 -8.65 -2.47 20.89
N PRO A 9 -8.15 -3.71 21.15
CA PRO A 9 -6.76 -4.11 20.90
C PRO A 9 -6.39 -4.25 19.41
N TYR A 10 -7.36 -4.27 18.50
CA TYR A 10 -7.12 -4.37 17.07
C TYR A 10 -6.81 -3.00 16.44
N PRO A 11 -6.05 -2.97 15.32
CA PRO A 11 -5.81 -1.74 14.59
C PRO A 11 -7.12 -1.05 14.20
N LYS A 12 -7.24 0.22 14.58
CA LYS A 12 -8.37 1.08 14.21
C LYS A 12 -8.50 1.16 12.70
N SER A 13 -9.74 1.25 12.23
CA SER A 13 -10.04 1.10 10.82
C SER A 13 -10.91 2.22 10.23
N SER A 14 -11.26 3.23 11.03
CA SER A 14 -11.88 4.49 10.61
C SER A 14 -11.25 5.67 11.35
N ARG A 15 -11.30 6.87 10.75
CA ARG A 15 -10.79 8.12 11.33
C ARG A 15 -11.42 8.43 12.69
N GLU A 16 -12.72 8.19 12.83
CA GLU A 16 -13.49 8.39 14.08
C GLU A 16 -12.98 7.55 15.27
N GLU A 17 -12.30 6.42 15.00
CA GLU A 17 -11.73 5.54 16.02
C GLU A 17 -10.28 5.93 16.39
N PHE A 18 -9.70 6.88 15.64
CA PHE A 18 -8.28 7.24 15.71
C PHE A 18 -8.09 8.53 16.52
N PHE A 19 -8.02 8.37 17.84
CA PHE A 19 -7.90 9.48 18.78
C PHE A 19 -6.56 10.22 18.66
N ASP A 20 -6.60 11.55 18.65
CA ASP A 20 -5.47 12.50 18.78
C ASP A 20 -4.38 12.41 17.69
N ASN A 21 -4.70 11.91 16.50
CA ASN A 21 -3.74 11.78 15.40
C ASN A 21 -4.32 12.21 14.03
N GLU A 22 -5.37 13.05 14.02
CA GLU A 22 -5.99 13.56 12.79
C GLU A 22 -5.00 14.40 11.96
N GLU A 23 -4.14 15.20 12.60
CA GLU A 23 -3.11 15.99 11.92
C GLU A 23 -2.12 15.10 11.13
N VAL A 24 -1.85 13.89 11.61
CA VAL A 24 -0.97 12.94 10.91
C VAL A 24 -1.64 12.43 9.64
N LEU A 25 -2.93 12.12 9.69
CA LEU A 25 -3.70 11.69 8.52
C LEU A 25 -3.73 12.80 7.46
N ASP A 26 -4.04 14.02 7.86
CA ASP A 26 -4.09 15.18 6.96
C ASP A 26 -2.73 15.47 6.30
N ASN A 27 -1.62 15.29 7.05
CA ASN A 27 -0.28 15.44 6.50
C ASN A 27 0.08 14.33 5.49
N VAL A 28 -0.32 13.08 5.77
CA VAL A 28 -0.14 11.96 4.84
C VAL A 28 -0.93 12.21 3.55
N GLU A 29 -2.18 12.67 3.66
CA GLU A 29 -3.02 13.03 2.52
C GLU A 29 -2.38 14.10 1.64
N LYS A 30 -1.95 15.22 2.24
CA LYS A 30 -1.27 16.30 1.50
C LYS A 30 0.00 15.83 0.78
N LEU A 31 0.78 14.94 1.39
CA LEU A 31 1.97 14.37 0.77
C LEU A 31 1.60 13.48 -0.43
N LEU A 32 0.55 12.68 -0.31
CA LEU A 32 0.06 11.83 -1.40
C LEU A 32 -0.50 12.66 -2.57
N GLU A 33 -1.26 13.72 -2.29
CA GLU A 33 -1.74 14.68 -3.31
C GLU A 33 -0.58 15.36 -4.04
N GLY A 34 0.48 15.71 -3.31
CA GLY A 34 1.74 16.23 -3.85
C GLY A 34 2.57 15.21 -4.64
N LYS A 35 2.07 13.98 -4.82
CA LYS A 35 2.75 12.85 -5.48
C LYS A 35 4.06 12.44 -4.78
N PHE A 36 4.19 12.73 -3.48
CA PHE A 36 5.31 12.26 -2.66
C PHE A 36 5.06 10.84 -2.17
N TRP A 37 6.15 10.18 -1.76
CA TRP A 37 6.12 8.84 -1.18
C TRP A 37 6.38 8.94 0.32
N PRO A 38 5.34 9.18 1.15
CA PRO A 38 5.51 9.34 2.58
C PRO A 38 6.03 8.05 3.21
N LEU A 39 7.11 8.17 4.00
CA LEU A 39 7.62 7.09 4.84
C LEU A 39 7.18 7.33 6.29
N ILE A 40 6.30 6.47 6.80
CA ILE A 40 5.82 6.55 8.18
C ILE A 40 6.75 5.71 9.07
N ILE A 41 7.51 6.38 9.94
CA ILE A 41 8.47 5.75 10.86
C ILE A 41 8.04 5.90 12.31
N GLY A 42 8.47 4.95 13.16
CA GLY A 42 8.26 5.02 14.60
C GLY A 42 8.27 3.64 15.27
N PRO A 43 8.32 3.58 16.61
CA PRO A 43 8.31 2.32 17.38
C PRO A 43 7.12 1.40 17.05
N LYS A 44 7.23 0.09 17.34
CA LYS A 44 6.08 -0.82 17.22
C LYS A 44 4.92 -0.35 18.10
N ARG A 45 3.68 -0.57 17.64
CA ARG A 45 2.43 -0.21 18.34
C ARG A 45 2.14 1.29 18.49
N THR A 46 2.73 2.15 17.66
CA THR A 46 2.42 3.60 17.62
C THR A 46 1.24 3.97 16.70
N GLY A 47 0.48 2.99 16.20
CA GLY A 47 -0.67 3.26 15.33
C GLY A 47 -0.37 3.43 13.83
N LYS A 48 0.88 3.20 13.37
CA LYS A 48 1.25 3.26 11.94
C LYS A 48 0.35 2.39 11.05
N THR A 49 0.16 1.12 11.41
CA THR A 49 -0.74 0.21 10.68
C THR A 49 -2.17 0.74 10.61
N SER A 50 -2.66 1.40 11.66
CA SER A 50 -3.99 2.03 11.65
C SER A 50 -4.05 3.18 10.66
N ILE A 51 -3.02 4.05 10.62
CA ILE A 51 -2.91 5.13 9.63
C ILE A 51 -3.00 4.56 8.21
N LEU A 52 -2.18 3.57 7.88
CA LEU A 52 -2.19 2.95 6.54
C LEU A 52 -3.56 2.36 6.20
N LYS A 53 -4.22 1.69 7.15
CA LYS A 53 -5.55 1.11 6.92
C LYS A 53 -6.62 2.18 6.71
N ILE A 54 -6.61 3.25 7.51
CA ILE A 54 -7.55 4.36 7.36
C ILE A 54 -7.37 5.03 6.00
N VAL A 55 -6.13 5.42 5.67
CA VAL A 55 -5.81 6.06 4.38
C VAL A 55 -6.16 5.16 3.20
N SER A 56 -5.92 3.84 3.28
CA SER A 56 -6.27 2.90 2.21
C SER A 56 -7.78 2.89 1.90
N LYS A 57 -8.62 3.05 2.93
CA LYS A 57 -10.08 3.07 2.80
C LYS A 57 -10.59 4.42 2.30
N GLU A 58 -10.00 5.51 2.78
CA GLU A 58 -10.40 6.87 2.42
C GLU A 58 -9.94 7.24 1.01
N LEU A 59 -8.76 6.77 0.59
CA LEU A 59 -8.11 7.16 -0.66
C LEU A 59 -7.85 5.97 -1.60
N ASN A 60 -8.92 5.40 -2.17
CA ASN A 60 -8.90 4.35 -3.22
C ASN A 60 -7.60 3.49 -3.25
N GLY A 61 -7.27 2.91 -2.09
CA GLY A 61 -5.92 2.47 -1.80
C GLY A 61 -5.84 0.95 -1.67
N VAL A 62 -4.70 0.40 -2.09
CA VAL A 62 -4.34 -1.00 -1.88
C VAL A 62 -3.42 -1.08 -0.68
N TYR A 63 -3.91 -1.67 0.40
CA TYR A 63 -3.08 -2.02 1.55
C TYR A 63 -2.38 -3.37 1.32
N VAL A 64 -1.08 -3.43 1.56
CA VAL A 64 -0.26 -4.64 1.51
C VAL A 64 0.53 -4.75 2.81
N ASP A 65 0.42 -5.88 3.49
CA ASP A 65 1.29 -6.21 4.62
C ASP A 65 2.53 -6.94 4.09
N ALA A 66 3.71 -6.34 4.24
CA ALA A 66 4.94 -6.96 3.77
C ALA A 66 5.51 -8.02 4.73
N THR A 67 4.82 -8.31 5.83
CA THR A 67 5.18 -9.39 6.74
C THR A 67 5.17 -10.74 6.00
N GLY A 68 6.35 -11.35 5.85
CA GLY A 68 6.51 -12.63 5.16
C GLY A 68 6.74 -12.53 3.65
N ILE A 69 6.84 -11.33 3.07
CA ILE A 69 7.20 -11.14 1.66
C ILE A 69 8.71 -11.37 1.49
N ASN A 70 9.05 -12.55 0.98
CA ASN A 70 10.42 -12.99 0.72
C ASN A 70 10.88 -12.81 -0.74
N SER A 71 9.99 -12.37 -1.64
CA SER A 71 10.33 -12.19 -3.06
C SER A 71 9.40 -11.17 -3.75
N LEU A 72 9.88 -10.59 -4.87
CA LEU A 72 9.05 -9.74 -5.74
C LEU A 72 7.82 -10.47 -6.30
N ARG A 73 7.92 -11.78 -6.50
CA ARG A 73 6.80 -12.61 -6.93
C ARG A 73 5.71 -12.63 -5.86
N THR A 74 6.11 -12.83 -4.59
CA THR A 74 5.19 -12.81 -3.45
C THR A 74 4.53 -11.44 -3.33
N LEU A 75 5.30 -10.34 -3.44
CA LEU A 75 4.77 -8.98 -3.45
C LEU A 75 3.76 -8.75 -4.57
N ALA A 76 4.09 -9.17 -5.78
CA ALA A 76 3.21 -9.03 -6.94
C ALA A 76 1.91 -9.84 -6.78
N ASN A 77 1.99 -11.05 -6.20
CA ASN A 77 0.82 -11.85 -5.90
C ASN A 77 -0.06 -11.19 -4.82
N GLU A 78 0.53 -10.70 -3.73
CA GLU A 78 -0.20 -10.00 -2.67
C GLU A 78 -0.89 -8.73 -3.19
N LEU A 79 -0.23 -7.97 -4.08
CA LEU A 79 -0.84 -6.82 -4.74
C LEU A 79 -2.03 -7.23 -5.60
N VAL A 80 -1.89 -8.29 -6.41
CA VAL A 80 -2.97 -8.82 -7.26
C VAL A 80 -4.14 -9.32 -6.42
N ASP A 81 -3.87 -10.00 -5.32
CA ASP A 81 -4.90 -10.53 -4.42
C ASP A 81 -5.56 -9.41 -3.60
N SER A 82 -4.84 -8.35 -3.26
CA SER A 82 -5.41 -7.16 -2.59
C SER A 82 -6.28 -6.32 -3.53
N LEU A 83 -6.11 -6.46 -4.85
CA LEU A 83 -6.91 -5.77 -5.88
C LEU A 83 -8.26 -6.41 -6.20
N SER A 84 -8.65 -7.44 -5.44
CA SER A 84 -9.72 -8.38 -5.79
C SER A 84 -11.15 -7.84 -5.86
N PHE A 85 -11.44 -6.55 -5.62
CA PHE A 85 -12.84 -6.11 -5.51
C PHE A 85 -13.49 -5.53 -6.77
N ARG A 86 -12.75 -5.12 -7.82
CA ARG A 86 -13.39 -4.46 -9.00
C ARG A 86 -12.90 -4.87 -10.38
N VAL A 87 -11.84 -5.68 -10.52
CA VAL A 87 -11.25 -6.02 -11.83
C VAL A 87 -11.14 -7.53 -12.02
N LEU A 88 -12.26 -8.25 -11.97
CA LEU A 88 -12.30 -9.73 -12.02
C LEU A 88 -11.81 -10.36 -13.34
N VAL A 89 -11.79 -9.60 -14.44
CA VAL A 89 -11.59 -10.17 -15.78
C VAL A 89 -10.10 -10.24 -16.19
N ASP A 90 -9.26 -9.36 -15.65
CA ASP A 90 -7.84 -9.24 -16.05
C ASP A 90 -6.85 -9.99 -15.14
N LEU A 91 -7.26 -10.37 -13.93
CA LEU A 91 -6.36 -10.91 -12.90
C LEU A 91 -5.78 -12.29 -13.24
N ARG A 92 -6.48 -13.13 -14.02
CA ARG A 92 -5.95 -14.45 -14.41
C ARG A 92 -4.75 -14.32 -15.36
N ILE A 93 -4.82 -13.37 -16.29
CA ILE A 93 -3.72 -13.09 -17.24
C ILE A 93 -2.55 -12.47 -16.47
N LEU A 94 -2.84 -11.53 -15.56
CA LEU A 94 -1.83 -10.90 -14.71
C LEU A 94 -1.12 -11.91 -13.80
N LYS A 95 -1.83 -12.87 -13.19
CA LYS A 95 -1.20 -13.93 -12.37
C LYS A 95 -0.20 -14.76 -13.18
N VAL A 96 -0.53 -15.07 -14.44
CA VAL A 96 0.37 -15.82 -15.33
C VAL A 96 1.60 -14.98 -15.73
N GLU A 97 1.42 -13.68 -15.98
CA GLU A 97 2.50 -12.77 -16.34
C GLU A 97 3.45 -12.49 -15.17
N VAL A 98 2.91 -12.24 -13.97
CA VAL A 98 3.66 -12.10 -12.71
C VAL A 98 4.49 -13.36 -12.43
N THR A 99 3.92 -14.54 -12.72
CA THR A 99 4.60 -15.82 -12.50
C THR A 99 5.81 -16.00 -13.43
N LYS A 100 5.75 -15.50 -14.67
CA LYS A 100 6.82 -15.65 -15.66
C LYS A 100 7.83 -14.50 -15.64
N ARG A 101 7.38 -13.27 -15.39
CA ARG A 101 8.17 -12.03 -15.45
C ARG A 101 7.69 -11.04 -14.38
N PRO A 102 8.12 -11.20 -13.12
CA PRO A 102 7.58 -10.44 -11.98
C PRO A 102 7.74 -8.94 -12.12
N VAL A 103 8.87 -8.45 -12.65
CA VAL A 103 9.10 -7.01 -12.87
C VAL A 103 8.12 -6.42 -13.89
N LYS A 104 7.91 -7.11 -15.03
CA LYS A 104 6.95 -6.66 -16.05
C LYS A 104 5.52 -6.77 -15.54
N GLY A 105 5.17 -7.84 -14.83
CA GLY A 105 3.86 -8.00 -14.21
C GLY A 105 3.56 -6.87 -13.22
N LEU A 106 4.53 -6.49 -12.39
CA LEU A 106 4.40 -5.33 -11.50
C LEU A 106 4.24 -4.02 -12.27
N GLN A 107 4.99 -3.79 -13.35
CA GLN A 107 4.80 -2.61 -14.20
C GLN A 107 3.41 -2.56 -14.82
N THR A 108 2.90 -3.68 -15.31
CA THR A 108 1.54 -3.79 -15.86
C THR A 108 0.49 -3.50 -14.78
N ILE A 109 0.67 -4.04 -13.57
CA ILE A 109 -0.19 -3.75 -12.40
C ILE A 109 -0.16 -2.24 -12.11
N LEU A 110 1.02 -1.65 -11.98
CA LEU A 110 1.17 -0.20 -11.75
C LEU A 110 0.51 0.65 -12.83
N SER A 111 0.65 0.28 -14.12
CA SER A 111 0.03 1.02 -15.22
C SER A 111 -1.50 0.92 -15.21
N LYS A 112 -2.06 -0.23 -14.79
CA LYS A 112 -3.51 -0.43 -14.68
C LYS A 112 -4.08 0.20 -13.41
N LEU A 113 -3.23 0.45 -12.42
CA LEU A 113 -3.59 1.09 -11.16
C LEU A 113 -3.70 2.61 -11.25
N GLY A 114 -3.60 3.24 -12.42
CA GLY A 114 -3.60 4.69 -12.57
C GLY A 114 -4.61 5.42 -11.66
N GLY A 115 -4.11 5.99 -10.56
CA GLY A 115 -4.89 6.69 -9.53
C GLY A 115 -5.07 5.96 -8.19
N TRP A 116 -4.63 4.71 -8.04
CA TRP A 116 -4.66 3.96 -6.79
C TRP A 116 -3.39 4.20 -5.99
N ILE A 117 -3.56 4.33 -4.67
CA ILE A 117 -2.45 4.51 -3.74
C ILE A 117 -2.05 3.14 -3.22
N ILE A 118 -0.77 2.77 -3.31
CA ILE A 118 -0.27 1.52 -2.73
C ILE A 118 0.35 1.84 -1.38
N LEU A 119 -0.17 1.21 -0.32
CA LEU A 119 0.30 1.37 1.05
C LEU A 119 0.94 0.07 1.50
N ILE A 120 2.24 0.09 1.77
CA ILE A 120 3.02 -1.08 2.16
C ILE A 120 3.38 -0.98 3.63
N ASP A 121 2.79 -1.83 4.48
CA ASP A 121 3.15 -1.94 5.89
C ASP A 121 4.39 -2.83 6.07
N GLU A 122 5.19 -2.54 7.10
CA GLU A 122 6.41 -3.27 7.44
C GLU A 122 7.38 -3.49 6.25
N VAL A 123 7.53 -2.48 5.38
CA VAL A 123 8.35 -2.51 4.16
C VAL A 123 9.80 -2.96 4.38
N GLN A 124 10.36 -2.73 5.57
CA GLN A 124 11.68 -3.21 5.97
C GLN A 124 11.84 -4.73 5.88
N ASN A 125 10.74 -5.49 5.89
CA ASN A 125 10.77 -6.95 5.76
C ASN A 125 11.04 -7.40 4.32
N ILE A 126 10.95 -6.52 3.33
CA ILE A 126 11.25 -6.83 1.93
C ILE A 126 12.77 -6.84 1.73
N VAL A 127 13.39 -8.00 1.95
CA VAL A 127 14.84 -8.20 1.75
C VAL A 127 15.14 -8.51 0.27
N SER A 128 15.07 -7.51 -0.60
CA SER A 128 15.41 -7.68 -2.02
C SER A 128 16.07 -6.44 -2.63
N PRO A 129 17.31 -6.52 -3.16
CA PRO A 129 17.94 -5.42 -3.90
C PRO A 129 17.11 -4.93 -5.10
N TRP A 130 16.29 -5.83 -5.68
CA TRP A 130 15.41 -5.54 -6.79
C TRP A 130 14.22 -4.67 -6.41
N PHE A 131 13.83 -4.64 -5.13
CA PHE A 131 12.75 -3.77 -4.65
C PHE A 131 13.12 -2.28 -4.83
N ILE A 132 14.39 -1.91 -4.58
CA ILE A 132 14.88 -0.55 -4.82
C ILE A 132 14.85 -0.20 -6.31
N SER A 133 15.25 -1.13 -7.18
CA SER A 133 15.17 -0.92 -8.64
C SER A 133 13.72 -0.77 -9.12
N PHE A 134 12.81 -1.53 -8.54
CA PHE A 134 11.37 -1.41 -8.79
C PHE A 134 10.84 -0.04 -8.35
N LEU A 135 11.16 0.40 -7.13
CA LEU A 135 10.82 1.73 -6.62
C LEU A 135 11.38 2.84 -7.53
N SER A 136 12.65 2.75 -7.92
CA SER A 136 13.25 3.72 -8.85
C SER A 136 12.52 3.77 -10.20
N SER A 137 12.07 2.62 -10.71
CA SER A 137 11.33 2.55 -11.98
C SER A 137 9.92 3.14 -11.84
N ALA A 138 9.23 2.86 -10.74
CA ALA A 138 7.91 3.41 -10.46
C ALA A 138 7.95 4.93 -10.28
N TYR A 139 8.96 5.46 -9.57
CA TYR A 139 9.16 6.89 -9.42
C TYR A 139 9.46 7.58 -10.76
N GLY A 140 10.33 6.98 -11.57
CA GLY A 140 10.67 7.49 -12.91
C GLY A 140 9.45 7.59 -13.83
N SER A 141 8.53 6.62 -13.76
CA SER A 141 7.29 6.62 -14.57
C SER A 141 6.28 7.71 -14.19
N LEU A 142 6.31 8.19 -12.93
CA LEU A 142 5.49 9.30 -12.45
C LEU A 142 6.08 10.68 -12.80
N CYS A 143 7.41 10.77 -12.95
CA CYS A 143 8.13 12.02 -13.26
C CYS A 143 8.26 12.32 -14.76
N THR A 144 7.90 11.39 -15.66
CA THR A 144 7.98 11.60 -17.12
C THR A 144 6.91 12.55 -17.71
N CYS A 145 6.12 13.21 -16.87
CA CYS A 145 5.25 14.33 -17.27
C CYS A 145 5.83 15.65 -16.73
N CYS A 146 6.96 16.11 -17.29
CA CYS A 146 7.44 17.48 -17.23
C CYS A 146 7.98 17.84 -18.61
#